data_AF-A0A1Q8BGQ0-F1
#
_entry.id   AF-A0A1Q8BGQ0-F1
#
_cell.length_a   1.000
_cell.length_b   1.000
_cell.length_c   1.000
_cell.angle_alpha   90.00
_cell.angle_beta   90.00
_cell.angle_gamma   90.00
#
_symmetry.space_group_name_H-M   'P 1'
#
loop_
_entity.id
_entity.type
_entity.pdbx_description
1 polymer ?
#
loop_
_entity_poly.entity_id
_entity_poly.type
_entity_poly.pdbx_seq_one_letter_code
_entity_poly.pdbx_strand_id
1 'polypeptide(L)'
;MQGEAVVFLTAEKRHDGIYGDFNIAVEPKFHRRGLGSALMERGLNDLIEMGCQTAVADYWLQNAKVQALNRKYGFRTVRAYNYYETEATS
;
A
#
# COMPACT_ATOMS: atom_id res chain seq x y z
N MET A 1 -15.22 2.22 26.14
CA MET A 1 -15.49 2.31 24.68
C MET A 1 -14.60 1.28 24.00
N GLN A 2 -15.18 0.30 23.31
CA GLN A 2 -14.41 -0.54 22.40
C GLN A 2 -14.40 0.17 21.04
N GLY A 3 -13.21 0.52 20.55
CA GLY A 3 -13.03 1.06 19.20
C GLY A 3 -13.01 -0.08 18.18
N GLU A 4 -13.59 0.16 17.01
CA GLU A 4 -13.51 -0.73 15.85
C GLU A 4 -12.29 -0.35 14.99
N ALA A 5 -11.48 -1.33 14.59
CA ALA A 5 -10.38 -1.11 13.67
C ALA A 5 -10.92 -0.99 12.23
N VAL A 6 -10.89 0.24 11.68
CA VAL A 6 -11.45 0.56 10.34
C VAL A 6 -10.37 0.82 9.29
N VAL A 7 -9.09 0.72 9.68
CA VAL A 7 -7.91 0.93 8.84
C VAL A 7 -6.82 -0.06 9.16
N PHE A 8 -5.94 -0.29 8.19
CA PHE A 8 -4.75 -1.13 8.33
C PHE A 8 -3.58 -0.51 7.56
N LEU A 9 -2.37 -0.66 8.12
CA LEU A 9 -1.10 -0.33 7.49
C LEU A 9 -0.07 -1.38 7.91
N THR A 10 0.67 -1.92 6.95
CA THR A 10 1.99 -2.54 7.19
C THR A 10 3.04 -1.79 6.42
N ALA A 11 4.26 -1.75 6.95
CA ALA A 11 5.44 -1.26 6.26
C ALA A 11 6.62 -2.20 6.60
N GLU A 12 7.40 -2.56 5.59
CA GLU A 12 8.50 -3.50 5.72
C GLU A 12 9.68 -3.02 4.86
N LYS A 13 10.88 -3.15 5.41
CA LYS A 13 12.12 -2.95 4.67
C LYS A 13 12.51 -4.26 3.99
N ARG A 14 12.72 -4.25 2.66
CA ARG A 14 13.19 -5.42 1.93
C ARG A 14 14.62 -5.78 2.34
N HIS A 15 14.99 -7.04 2.14
CA HIS A 15 16.32 -7.56 2.48
C HIS A 15 17.48 -6.83 1.77
N ASP A 16 17.25 -6.26 0.57
CA ASP A 16 18.25 -5.46 -0.17
C ASP A 16 18.54 -4.08 0.47
N GLY A 17 17.77 -3.71 1.49
CA GLY A 17 18.03 -2.60 2.39
C GLY A 17 17.75 -1.20 1.85
N ILE A 18 17.46 -1.05 0.55
CA ILE A 18 17.14 0.25 -0.07
C ILE A 18 15.67 0.37 -0.46
N TYR A 19 15.00 -0.76 -0.68
CA TYR A 19 13.57 -0.81 -0.99
C TYR A 19 12.74 -1.10 0.26
N GLY A 20 11.52 -0.54 0.28
CA GLY A 20 10.52 -0.84 1.29
C GLY A 20 9.14 -1.03 0.67
N ASP A 21 8.37 -1.95 1.23
CA ASP A 21 6.99 -2.22 0.85
C ASP A 21 6.04 -1.74 1.92
N PHE A 22 4.83 -1.40 1.53
CA PHE A 22 3.77 -1.12 2.48
C PHE A 22 2.41 -1.47 1.87
N ASN A 23 1.47 -1.87 2.72
CA ASN A 23 0.09 -2.15 2.34
C ASN A 23 -0.86 -1.30 3.17
N ILE A 24 -1.88 -0.73 2.54
CA ILE A 24 -2.91 0.05 3.23
C ILE A 24 -4.31 -0.45 2.90
N ALA A 25 -5.19 -0.42 3.88
CA ALA A 25 -6.62 -0.67 3.68
C ALA A 25 -7.45 0.29 4.54
N VAL A 26 -8.61 0.67 4.00
CA VAL A 26 -9.63 1.45 4.70
C VAL A 26 -10.96 0.75 4.44
N GLU A 27 -11.72 0.52 5.51
CA GLU A 27 -13.08 -0.01 5.42
C GLU A 27 -13.92 0.88 4.48
N PRO A 28 -14.59 0.32 3.43
CA PRO A 28 -15.36 1.07 2.44
C PRO A 28 -16.28 2.16 2.99
N LYS A 29 -16.94 1.93 4.12
CA LYS A 29 -17.85 2.89 4.77
C LYS A 29 -17.15 4.20 5.21
N PHE A 30 -15.83 4.17 5.36
CA PHE A 30 -15.00 5.30 5.80
C PHE A 30 -14.15 5.89 4.66
N HIS A 31 -14.37 5.47 3.42
CA HIS A 31 -13.71 6.07 2.26
C HIS A 31 -14.05 7.56 2.11
N ARG A 32 -13.18 8.30 1.38
CA ARG A 32 -13.32 9.73 1.08
C ARG A 32 -13.29 10.66 2.30
N ARG A 33 -12.76 10.19 3.43
CA ARG A 33 -12.55 10.97 4.66
C ARG A 33 -11.07 11.29 4.95
N GLY A 34 -10.20 11.18 3.95
CA GLY A 34 -8.76 11.43 4.11
C GLY A 34 -7.94 10.27 4.70
N LEU A 35 -8.57 9.22 5.21
CA LEU A 35 -7.87 8.09 5.86
C LEU A 35 -6.82 7.42 4.97
N GLY A 36 -7.11 7.19 3.68
CA GLY A 36 -6.13 6.60 2.76
C GLY A 36 -4.90 7.49 2.54
N SER A 37 -5.07 8.82 2.55
CA SER A 37 -3.94 9.76 2.49
C SER A 37 -3.13 9.75 3.78
N ALA A 38 -3.79 9.69 4.94
CA ALA A 38 -3.11 9.59 6.23
C ALA A 38 -2.29 8.29 6.36
N LEU A 39 -2.84 7.15 5.92
CA LEU A 39 -2.10 5.87 5.92
C LEU A 39 -0.92 5.89 4.95
N MET A 40 -1.08 6.50 3.77
CA MET A 40 0.00 6.64 2.79
C MET A 40 1.15 7.49 3.36
N GLU A 41 0.84 8.63 3.95
CA GLU A 41 1.84 9.50 4.61
C GLU A 41 2.54 8.76 5.74
N ARG A 42 1.78 8.04 6.58
CA ARG A 42 2.35 7.25 7.67
C ARG A 42 3.28 6.15 7.16
N GLY A 43 2.84 5.36 6.17
CA GLY A 43 3.64 4.28 5.60
C GLY A 43 4.93 4.77 4.95
N LEU A 44 4.87 5.88 4.20
CA LEU A 44 6.07 6.50 3.63
C LEU A 44 7.05 6.98 4.72
N ASN A 45 6.55 7.58 5.80
CA ASN A 45 7.39 7.99 6.93
C ASN A 45 8.02 6.77 7.63
N ASP A 46 7.27 5.70 7.85
CA ASP A 46 7.81 4.46 8.43
C ASP A 46 8.96 3.90 7.56
N LEU A 47 8.80 3.92 6.22
CA LEU A 47 9.86 3.50 5.29
C LEU A 47 11.10 4.41 5.36
N ILE A 48 10.92 5.73 5.50
CA ILE A 48 12.02 6.69 5.70
C ILE A 48 12.75 6.41 7.01
N GLU A 49 12.02 6.18 8.11
CA GLU A 49 12.58 5.85 9.42
C GLU A 49 13.37 4.53 9.40
N MET A 50 12.92 3.56 8.59
CA MET A 50 13.65 2.32 8.31
C MET A 50 14.89 2.52 7.41
N GLY A 51 15.13 3.72 6.90
CA GLY A 51 16.25 4.04 6.01
C GLY A 51 16.07 3.51 4.58
N CYS A 52 14.82 3.30 4.15
CA CYS A 52 14.53 2.96 2.76
C CYS A 52 14.67 4.21 1.88
N GLN A 53 15.13 4.02 0.64
CA GLN A 53 15.26 5.08 -0.35
C GLN A 53 14.16 5.02 -1.41
N THR A 54 13.56 3.84 -1.63
CA THR A 54 12.51 3.63 -2.62
C THR A 54 11.34 2.86 -2.03
N ALA A 55 10.14 3.43 -2.10
CA ALA A 55 8.91 2.75 -1.75
C ALA A 55 8.34 1.98 -2.94
N VAL A 56 7.87 0.76 -2.70
CA VAL A 56 7.19 -0.08 -3.69
C VAL A 56 5.80 -0.43 -3.16
N ALA A 57 4.82 -0.45 -4.05
CA ALA A 57 3.45 -0.82 -3.72
C ALA A 57 2.85 -1.56 -4.91
N ASP A 58 2.44 -2.81 -4.67
CA ASP A 58 1.75 -3.62 -5.66
C ASP A 58 0.24 -3.44 -5.50
N TYR A 59 -0.46 -3.28 -6.62
CA TYR A 59 -1.90 -3.13 -6.62
C TYR A 59 -2.50 -3.66 -7.92
N TRP A 60 -3.77 -4.06 -7.83
CA TRP A 60 -4.49 -4.54 -9.00
C TRP A 60 -4.79 -3.38 -9.95
N LEU A 61 -4.39 -3.50 -11.23
CA LEU A 61 -4.54 -2.42 -12.21
C LEU A 61 -5.98 -1.92 -12.35
N GLN A 62 -7.00 -2.75 -12.09
CA GLN A 62 -8.41 -2.34 -12.17
C GLN A 62 -8.83 -1.40 -11.02
N ASN A 63 -8.02 -1.24 -9.98
CA ASN A 63 -8.34 -0.39 -8.83
C ASN A 63 -8.03 1.10 -9.11
N ALA A 64 -8.96 1.78 -9.79
CA ALA A 64 -8.83 3.19 -10.14
C ALA A 64 -8.63 4.13 -8.92
N LYS A 65 -9.19 3.78 -7.75
CA LYS A 65 -9.04 4.57 -6.51
C LYS A 65 -7.60 4.52 -6.01
N VAL A 66 -7.00 3.33 -5.96
CA VAL A 66 -5.60 3.15 -5.55
C VAL A 66 -4.66 3.77 -6.57
N GLN A 67 -4.94 3.65 -7.87
CA GLN A 67 -4.17 4.36 -8.90
C GLN A 67 -4.14 5.87 -8.66
N ALA A 68 -5.30 6.49 -8.38
CA ALA A 68 -5.38 7.92 -8.13
C ALA A 68 -4.63 8.33 -6.86
N LEU A 69 -4.73 7.52 -5.79
CA LEU A 69 -4.00 7.75 -4.55
C LEU A 69 -2.48 7.63 -4.78
N ASN A 70 -2.02 6.56 -5.41
CA ASN A 70 -0.60 6.34 -5.70
C ASN A 70 -0.02 7.48 -6.57
N ARG A 71 -0.74 7.90 -7.62
CA ARG A 71 -0.34 9.06 -8.45
C ARG A 71 -0.22 10.36 -7.65
N LYS A 72 -1.12 10.59 -6.68
CA LYS A 72 -1.05 11.79 -5.79
C LYS A 72 0.26 11.84 -5.01
N TYR A 73 0.83 10.70 -4.63
CA TYR A 73 2.08 10.60 -3.87
C TYR A 73 3.32 10.30 -4.74
N GLY A 74 3.23 10.54 -6.05
CA GLY A 74 4.38 10.44 -6.95
C GLY A 74 4.77 9.03 -7.38
N PHE A 75 3.98 8.00 -7.02
CA PHE A 75 4.20 6.66 -7.55
C PHE A 75 3.94 6.65 -9.05
N ARG A 76 4.79 5.90 -9.76
CA ARG A 76 4.65 5.60 -11.19
C ARG A 76 4.61 4.09 -11.38
N THR A 77 3.78 3.60 -12.30
CA THR A 77 3.79 2.18 -12.66
C THR A 77 5.13 1.85 -13.32
N VAL A 78 5.89 0.95 -12.71
CA VAL A 78 7.19 0.48 -13.23
C VAL A 78 7.10 -0.90 -13.89
N ARG A 79 6.10 -1.71 -13.49
CA ARG A 79 5.84 -3.04 -14.03
C ARG A 79 4.35 -3.36 -13.93
N ALA A 80 3.85 -4.13 -14.89
CA ALA A 80 2.58 -4.83 -14.79
C ALA A 80 2.81 -6.30 -15.17
N TYR A 81 2.17 -7.21 -14.46
CA TYR A 81 2.22 -8.64 -14.74
C TYR A 81 0.87 -9.26 -14.46
N ASN A 82 0.53 -10.30 -15.20
CA ASN A 82 -0.64 -11.11 -14.89
C ASN A 82 -0.25 -12.08 -13.78
N TYR A 83 -0.92 -11.99 -12.64
CA TYR A 83 -0.76 -12.91 -11.54
C TYR A 83 -1.99 -13.83 -11.50
N TYR A 84 -1.77 -15.11 -11.79
CA TYR A 84 -2.79 -16.15 -11.65
C TYR A 84 -2.22 -17.18 -10.67
N GLU A 85 -2.97 -17.44 -9.61
CA GLU A 85 -2.71 -18.52 -8.69
C GLU A 85 -3.91 -19.48 -8.80
N THR A 86 -3.64 -20.75 -9.04
CA THR A 86 -4.63 -21.82 -8.88
C THR A 86 -4.12 -22.66 -7.73
N GLU A 87 -5.01 -23.09 -6.84
CA GLU A 87 -4.67 -24.22 -5.99
C GLU A 87 -4.35 -25.40 -6.92
N ALA A 88 -3.18 -26.02 -6.78
CA ALA A 88 -3.02 -27.39 -7.27
C ALA A 88 -3.92 -28.25 -6.38
N THR A 89 -5.06 -28.65 -6.91
CA THR A 89 -5.89 -29.68 -6.28
C THR A 89 -5.13 -31.00 -6.43
N SER A 90 -4.58 -31.53 -5.35
CA SER A 90 -4.16 -32.93 -5.18
C SER A 90 -4.14 -33.27 -3.70
#